data_AF-A0A818JN31-F1
#
_entry.id   AF-A0A818JN31-F1
#
_cell.length_a   1.000
_cell.length_b   1.000
_cell.length_c   1.000
_cell.angle_alpha   90.00
_cell.angle_beta   90.00
_cell.angle_gamma   90.00
#
_symmetry.space_group_name_H-M   'P 1'
#
loop_
_entity.id
_entity.type
_entity.pdbx_description
1 polymer ?
#
loop_
_entity_poly.entity_id
_entity_poly.type
_entity_poly.pdbx_seq_one_letter_code
_entity_poly.pdbx_strand_id
1 'polypeptide(L)'
;MEMQHRTEADSRLVRGIVLDHGGRHPSMPKSLKNAYILTCNVSLEYEKTEVNAGFFYKNAEERDRLVTSERKFIDDRVQKIVELKRKVCAGDDKNKSFVVINQKGIDPFSLDILAKEGILGLRRAKRRNMERLTLACGGEAMNSVENLTKECLGYAEDVYEHVLGEEKFTFIEGCKNPKSVTVLLKGSTKYILTQLKDALRDGLRSITNAIEDGCVIPGGGAFEIVAHQALTQYKEQVKGRARLGVQAFAEALLIIPKAIAQNAGHDQQETIVKLQQEYTTLKTPVGIDVTTGEAMDPKSLGIYDNYRVKKQLIHSSTSIATNLILVDEILRAGLSSLRPGGQ
;
A
#
# COMPACT_ATOMS: atom_id res chain seq x y z
N MET A 1 -6.01 -3.67 -0.68
CA MET A 1 -6.69 -4.76 0.05
C MET A 1 -6.81 -5.93 -0.90
N GLU A 2 -6.56 -7.15 -0.45
CA GLU A 2 -6.58 -8.34 -1.30
C GLU A 2 -7.83 -9.15 -0.96
N MET A 3 -8.55 -9.62 -1.97
CA MET A 3 -9.77 -10.41 -1.81
C MET A 3 -9.77 -11.52 -2.86
N GLN A 4 -9.75 -12.78 -2.42
CA GLN A 4 -9.75 -13.89 -3.37
C GLN A 4 -11.16 -14.11 -3.92
N HIS A 5 -11.37 -13.85 -5.21
CA HIS A 5 -12.66 -13.96 -5.86
C HIS A 5 -12.50 -14.51 -7.29
N ARG A 6 -13.57 -15.08 -7.86
CA ARG A 6 -13.49 -15.80 -9.14
C ARG A 6 -13.02 -14.92 -10.31
N THR A 7 -13.41 -13.65 -10.33
CA THR A 7 -13.08 -12.67 -11.37
C THR A 7 -12.02 -11.67 -10.93
N GLU A 8 -11.07 -11.38 -11.84
CA GLU A 8 -9.98 -10.41 -11.65
C GLU A 8 -10.39 -8.97 -12.01
N ALA A 9 -11.33 -8.82 -12.95
CA ALA A 9 -11.79 -7.53 -13.49
C ALA A 9 -12.61 -6.70 -12.49
N ASP A 10 -13.05 -7.28 -11.37
CA ASP A 10 -13.91 -6.62 -10.39
C ASP A 10 -13.14 -5.80 -9.33
N SER A 11 -11.85 -5.55 -9.58
CA SER A 11 -11.02 -4.69 -8.74
C SER A 11 -11.52 -3.25 -8.79
N ARG A 12 -11.69 -2.60 -7.63
CA ARG A 12 -12.31 -1.28 -7.54
C ARG A 12 -11.59 -0.35 -6.57
N LEU A 13 -11.66 0.94 -6.85
CA LEU A 13 -11.23 1.97 -5.91
C LEU A 13 -12.36 2.24 -4.90
N VAL A 14 -12.06 1.99 -3.63
CA VAL A 14 -12.93 2.33 -2.51
C VAL A 14 -12.49 3.67 -1.93
N ARG A 15 -13.37 4.68 -1.99
CA ARG A 15 -13.15 6.01 -1.39
C ARG A 15 -13.35 5.97 0.12
N GLY A 16 -12.46 5.24 0.78
CA GLY A 16 -12.48 4.95 2.20
C GLY A 16 -11.62 3.74 2.52
N ILE A 17 -12.02 2.95 3.52
CA ILE A 17 -11.20 1.85 4.05
C ILE A 17 -11.97 0.53 4.02
N VAL A 18 -11.25 -0.52 3.63
CA VAL A 18 -11.71 -1.90 3.73
C VAL A 18 -10.93 -2.60 4.83
N LEU A 19 -11.64 -3.17 5.80
CA LEU A 19 -11.10 -3.97 6.88
C LEU A 19 -11.27 -5.45 6.58
N ASP A 20 -10.30 -6.25 7.01
CA ASP A 20 -10.21 -7.70 6.82
C ASP A 20 -10.95 -8.52 7.89
N HIS A 21 -11.82 -7.85 8.66
CA HIS A 21 -12.62 -8.46 9.70
C HIS A 21 -13.97 -7.74 9.80
N GLY A 22 -14.96 -8.48 10.29
CA GLY A 22 -16.33 -8.03 10.48
C GLY A 22 -16.85 -8.26 11.89
N GLY A 23 -18.13 -7.96 12.09
CA GLY A 23 -18.84 -8.21 13.32
C GLY A 23 -18.87 -9.70 13.64
N ARG A 24 -18.52 -10.05 14.88
CA ARG A 24 -18.50 -11.46 15.35
C ARG A 24 -19.84 -11.91 15.91
N HIS A 25 -20.64 -10.99 16.44
CA HIS A 25 -21.92 -11.33 17.03
C HIS A 25 -23.03 -11.38 15.94
N PRO A 26 -23.86 -12.44 15.86
CA PRO A 26 -24.86 -12.59 14.79
C PRO A 26 -25.90 -11.47 14.73
N SER A 27 -26.29 -10.92 15.88
CA SER A 27 -27.28 -9.82 15.97
C SER A 27 -26.69 -8.44 15.72
N MET A 28 -25.40 -8.32 15.38
CA MET A 28 -24.83 -7.03 14.98
C MET A 28 -25.36 -6.60 13.59
N PRO A 29 -25.54 -5.30 13.37
CA PRO A 29 -26.01 -4.79 12.08
C PRO A 29 -24.96 -5.05 10.98
N LYS A 30 -25.43 -5.56 9.83
CA LYS A 30 -24.57 -5.84 8.67
C LYS A 30 -24.38 -4.64 7.74
N SER A 31 -25.28 -3.66 7.79
CA SER A 31 -25.22 -2.45 6.98
C SER A 31 -25.75 -1.29 7.81
N LEU A 32 -24.99 -0.20 7.81
CA LEU A 32 -25.20 0.99 8.61
C LEU A 32 -25.01 2.21 7.71
N LYS A 33 -26.02 3.09 7.69
CA LYS A 33 -25.94 4.38 7.00
C LYS A 33 -25.62 5.49 7.99
N ASN A 34 -24.96 6.54 7.53
CA ASN A 34 -24.51 7.71 8.30
C ASN A 34 -23.91 7.30 9.65
N ALA A 35 -22.82 6.55 9.58
CA ALA A 35 -22.15 5.97 10.72
C ALA A 35 -21.11 6.90 11.33
N TYR A 36 -21.24 7.15 12.64
CA TYR A 36 -20.15 7.67 13.44
C TYR A 36 -19.20 6.54 13.83
N ILE A 37 -17.92 6.77 13.64
CA ILE A 37 -16.87 5.77 13.84
C ILE A 37 -16.03 6.17 15.05
N LEU A 38 -16.09 5.35 16.09
CA LEU A 38 -15.19 5.43 17.23
C LEU A 38 -13.98 4.51 17.00
N THR A 39 -12.81 5.11 16.84
CA THR A 39 -11.54 4.40 16.81
C THR A 39 -10.93 4.38 18.21
N CYS A 40 -10.67 3.21 18.76
CA CYS A 40 -10.11 3.09 20.11
C CYS A 40 -9.02 2.02 20.23
N ASN A 41 -8.17 2.17 21.23
CA ASN A 41 -7.12 1.23 21.62
C ASN A 41 -7.26 0.82 23.09
N VAL A 42 -8.51 0.59 23.53
CA VAL A 42 -8.84 0.22 24.91
C VAL A 42 -9.15 -1.26 24.98
N SER A 43 -8.72 -1.94 26.03
CA SER A 43 -9.12 -3.33 26.22
C SER A 43 -10.56 -3.39 26.73
N LEU A 44 -11.41 -4.00 25.91
CA LEU A 44 -12.77 -4.39 26.26
C LEU A 44 -12.84 -5.90 26.42
N GLU A 45 -11.77 -6.51 26.92
CA GLU A 45 -11.71 -7.92 27.25
C GLU A 45 -11.13 -8.09 28.64
N TYR A 46 -11.36 -9.27 29.22
CA TYR A 46 -10.78 -9.63 30.51
C TYR A 46 -9.25 -9.66 30.40
N GLU A 47 -8.59 -8.70 31.04
CA GLU A 47 -7.14 -8.64 31.16
C GLU A 47 -6.71 -9.23 32.50
N LYS A 48 -5.76 -10.16 32.47
CA LYS A 48 -5.05 -10.56 33.68
C LYS A 48 -4.19 -9.39 34.13
N THR A 49 -4.09 -9.19 35.44
CA THR A 49 -3.21 -8.18 36.01
C THR A 49 -1.75 -8.49 35.64
N GLU A 50 -0.97 -7.45 35.30
CA GLU A 50 0.44 -7.60 34.94
C GLU A 50 1.28 -8.06 36.14
N VAL A 51 0.91 -7.61 37.35
CA VAL A 51 1.42 -8.15 38.60
C VAL A 51 0.62 -9.40 38.95
N ASN A 52 1.30 -10.45 39.42
CA ASN A 52 0.67 -11.68 39.90
C ASN A 52 -0.24 -11.37 41.10
N ALA A 53 -1.50 -11.04 40.84
CA ALA A 53 -2.54 -10.89 41.83
C ALA A 53 -3.27 -12.24 41.96
N GLY A 54 -3.02 -12.93 43.06
CA GLY A 54 -3.80 -14.11 43.45
C GLY A 54 -4.98 -13.66 44.31
N PHE A 55 -6.19 -14.00 43.88
CA PHE A 55 -7.37 -13.81 44.74
C PHE A 55 -7.53 -15.01 45.67
N PHE A 56 -7.46 -14.77 46.97
CA PHE A 56 -7.80 -15.77 47.98
C PHE A 56 -9.24 -15.52 48.44
N TYR A 57 -10.11 -16.51 48.29
CA TYR A 57 -11.50 -16.47 48.74
C TYR A 57 -11.74 -17.64 49.70
N LYS A 58 -12.55 -17.41 50.75
CA LYS A 58 -12.89 -18.44 51.73
C LYS A 58 -14.23 -19.10 51.41
N ASN A 59 -15.14 -18.33 50.80
CA ASN A 59 -16.52 -18.75 50.52
C ASN A 59 -16.85 -18.65 49.01
N ALA A 60 -17.82 -19.44 48.55
CA ALA A 60 -18.30 -19.39 47.17
C ALA A 60 -18.91 -18.02 46.80
N GLU A 61 -19.63 -17.38 47.73
CA GLU A 61 -20.21 -16.05 47.50
C GLU A 61 -19.16 -14.96 47.27
N GLU A 62 -18.02 -15.04 47.97
CA GLU A 62 -16.91 -14.09 47.79
C GLU A 62 -16.30 -14.23 46.40
N ARG A 63 -16.17 -15.46 45.90
CA ARG A 63 -15.70 -15.74 44.53
C ARG A 63 -16.62 -15.10 43.49
N ASP A 64 -17.94 -15.26 43.63
CA ASP A 64 -18.90 -14.72 42.67
C ASP A 64 -18.92 -13.19 42.67
N ARG A 65 -18.77 -12.56 43.84
CA ARG A 65 -18.65 -11.10 43.94
C ARG A 65 -17.40 -10.56 43.27
N LEU A 66 -16.27 -11.26 43.39
CA LEU A 66 -15.01 -10.85 42.75
C LEU A 66 -15.10 -10.95 41.22
N VAL A 67 -15.61 -12.06 40.70
CA VAL A 67 -15.85 -12.24 39.25
C VAL A 67 -16.78 -11.15 38.71
N THR A 68 -17.83 -10.82 39.45
CA THR A 68 -18.76 -9.75 39.07
C THR A 68 -18.08 -8.38 39.11
N SER A 69 -17.19 -8.13 40.07
CA SER A 69 -16.50 -6.84 40.23
C SER A 69 -15.44 -6.60 39.15
N GLU A 70 -14.68 -7.63 38.78
CA GLU A 70 -13.76 -7.55 37.63
C GLU A 70 -14.52 -7.27 36.33
N ARG A 71 -15.68 -7.90 36.19
CA ARG A 71 -16.54 -7.69 35.02
C ARG A 71 -17.19 -6.31 35.00
N LYS A 72 -17.61 -5.78 36.15
CA LYS A 72 -18.15 -4.41 36.27
C LYS A 72 -17.21 -3.38 35.66
N PHE A 73 -15.90 -3.53 35.85
CA PHE A 73 -14.92 -2.61 35.26
C PHE A 73 -14.97 -2.56 33.72
N ILE A 74 -15.19 -3.72 33.07
CA ILE A 74 -15.34 -3.81 31.61
C ILE A 74 -16.72 -3.29 31.20
N ASP A 75 -17.77 -3.70 31.92
CA ASP A 75 -19.14 -3.28 31.67
C ASP A 75 -19.27 -1.74 31.78
N ASP A 76 -18.63 -1.10 32.75
CA ASP A 76 -18.59 0.35 32.93
C ASP A 76 -17.93 1.06 31.73
N ARG A 77 -16.85 0.49 31.18
CA ARG A 77 -16.23 1.00 29.94
C ARG A 77 -17.16 0.87 28.74
N VAL A 78 -17.82 -0.27 28.57
CA VAL A 78 -18.78 -0.46 27.48
C VAL A 78 -19.98 0.47 27.63
N GLN A 79 -20.47 0.66 28.85
CA GLN A 79 -21.56 1.59 29.16
C GLN A 79 -21.20 3.02 28.76
N LYS A 80 -19.99 3.51 29.03
CA LYS A 80 -19.54 4.84 28.57
C LYS A 80 -19.60 4.97 27.03
N ILE A 81 -19.28 3.91 26.29
CA ILE A 81 -19.40 3.89 24.82
C ILE A 81 -20.88 3.93 24.40
N VAL A 82 -21.74 3.17 25.08
CA VAL A 82 -23.19 3.17 24.84
C VAL A 82 -23.80 4.53 25.16
N GLU A 83 -23.38 5.19 26.23
CA GLU A 83 -23.79 6.54 26.59
C GLU A 83 -23.39 7.55 25.52
N LEU A 84 -22.17 7.47 24.98
CA LEU A 84 -21.75 8.31 23.87
C LEU A 84 -22.63 8.09 22.64
N LYS A 85 -22.87 6.82 22.29
CA LYS A 85 -23.75 6.45 21.19
C LYS A 85 -25.16 7.03 21.40
N ARG A 86 -25.72 6.92 22.60
CA ARG A 86 -27.02 7.53 22.95
C ARG A 86 -26.96 9.05 22.82
N LYS A 87 -25.94 9.74 23.32
CA LYS A 87 -25.78 11.20 23.19
C LYS A 87 -25.71 11.67 21.74
N VAL A 88 -25.00 10.93 20.88
CA VAL A 88 -24.80 11.30 19.46
C VAL A 88 -26.01 10.92 18.60
N CYS A 89 -26.66 9.79 18.89
CA CYS A 89 -27.81 9.28 18.17
C CYS A 89 -29.18 9.73 18.74
N ALA A 90 -29.22 10.49 19.86
CA ALA A 90 -30.46 10.97 20.48
C ALA A 90 -31.18 12.09 19.72
N GLY A 91 -30.64 12.59 18.59
CA GLY A 91 -31.35 13.54 17.73
C GLY A 91 -32.40 12.87 16.83
N ASP A 92 -33.38 13.64 16.35
CA ASP A 92 -34.58 13.20 15.58
C ASP A 92 -34.32 12.34 14.32
N ASP A 93 -33.07 12.19 13.87
CA ASP A 93 -32.70 11.38 12.73
C ASP A 93 -32.48 9.91 13.12
N LYS A 94 -33.50 9.06 12.92
CA LYS A 94 -33.41 7.58 13.06
C LYS A 94 -32.34 6.91 12.17
N ASN A 95 -31.65 7.68 11.34
CA ASN A 95 -30.65 7.18 10.38
C ASN A 95 -29.19 7.34 10.85
N LYS A 96 -28.92 7.77 12.09
CA LYS A 96 -27.54 7.89 12.62
C LYS A 96 -27.09 6.56 13.22
N SER A 97 -26.04 5.98 12.63
CA SER A 97 -25.47 4.71 13.06
C SER A 97 -24.19 4.92 13.86
N PHE A 98 -23.74 3.88 14.58
CA PHE A 98 -22.52 3.94 15.38
C PHE A 98 -21.69 2.66 15.21
N VAL A 99 -20.39 2.84 14.97
CA VAL A 99 -19.42 1.76 14.73
C VAL A 99 -18.26 1.94 15.69
N VAL A 100 -17.86 0.87 16.36
CA VAL A 100 -16.68 0.85 17.23
C VAL A 100 -15.62 -0.01 16.57
N ILE A 101 -14.45 0.57 16.35
CA ILE A 101 -13.29 -0.12 15.79
C ILE A 101 -12.20 -0.11 16.85
N ASN A 102 -12.00 -1.26 17.49
CA ASN A 102 -11.03 -1.41 18.55
C ASN A 102 -9.77 -2.13 18.04
N GLN A 103 -8.61 -1.60 18.37
CA GLN A 103 -7.32 -2.27 18.14
C GLN A 103 -7.15 -3.48 19.06
N LYS A 104 -7.65 -3.43 20.30
CA LYS A 104 -7.63 -4.54 21.24
C LYS A 104 -8.84 -5.46 21.06
N GLY A 105 -8.92 -6.51 21.87
CA GLY A 105 -10.05 -7.43 21.87
C GLY A 105 -11.33 -6.82 22.45
N ILE A 106 -12.44 -7.49 22.13
CA ILE A 106 -13.76 -7.27 22.73
C ILE A 106 -14.25 -8.66 23.16
N ASP A 107 -14.62 -8.81 24.42
CA ASP A 107 -15.15 -10.06 24.96
C ASP A 107 -16.60 -10.33 24.49
N PRO A 108 -17.06 -11.60 24.53
CA PRO A 108 -18.40 -11.96 24.05
C PRO A 108 -19.54 -11.21 24.74
N PHE A 109 -19.44 -10.95 26.04
CA PHE A 109 -20.52 -10.26 26.76
C PHE A 109 -20.58 -8.78 26.40
N SER A 110 -19.43 -8.13 26.24
CA SER A 110 -19.37 -6.77 25.70
C SER A 110 -19.94 -6.72 24.27
N LEU A 111 -19.67 -7.73 23.44
CA LEU A 111 -20.27 -7.83 22.10
C LEU A 111 -21.81 -7.95 22.16
N ASP A 112 -22.35 -8.69 23.13
CA ASP A 112 -23.81 -8.80 23.32
C ASP A 112 -24.42 -7.45 23.70
N ILE A 113 -23.78 -6.69 24.59
CA ILE A 113 -24.22 -5.35 25.00
C ILE A 113 -24.21 -4.40 23.79
N LEU A 114 -23.11 -4.38 23.03
CA LEU A 114 -22.99 -3.56 21.82
C LEU A 114 -24.02 -3.97 20.75
N ALA A 115 -24.26 -5.27 20.57
CA ALA A 115 -25.23 -5.79 19.61
C ALA A 115 -26.68 -5.45 19.98
N LYS A 116 -27.04 -5.52 21.28
CA LYS A 116 -28.36 -5.07 21.78
C LYS A 116 -28.62 -3.60 21.47
N GLU A 117 -27.57 -2.79 21.55
CA GLU A 117 -27.60 -1.39 21.18
C GLU A 117 -27.44 -1.17 19.67
N GLY A 118 -27.35 -2.20 18.83
CA GLY A 118 -27.20 -2.03 17.38
C GLY A 118 -25.90 -1.33 16.97
N ILE A 119 -24.84 -1.46 17.78
CA ILE A 119 -23.50 -0.96 17.46
C ILE A 119 -22.73 -2.07 16.73
N LEU A 120 -22.10 -1.73 15.60
CA LEU A 120 -21.15 -2.65 14.96
C LEU A 120 -19.80 -2.57 15.68
N GLY A 121 -19.47 -3.62 16.43
CA GLY A 121 -18.19 -3.73 17.14
C GLY A 121 -17.16 -4.57 16.37
N LEU A 122 -16.10 -3.92 15.89
CA LEU A 122 -14.92 -4.57 15.32
C LEU A 122 -13.83 -4.69 16.37
N ARG A 123 -13.27 -5.90 16.49
CA ARG A 123 -12.20 -6.22 17.44
C ARG A 123 -10.90 -6.52 16.72
N ARG A 124 -9.76 -6.28 17.40
CA ARG A 124 -8.42 -6.64 16.94
C ARG A 124 -8.07 -6.01 15.58
N ALA A 125 -8.44 -4.75 15.39
CA ALA A 125 -8.08 -3.99 14.21
C ALA A 125 -6.56 -3.79 14.13
N LYS A 126 -5.99 -3.93 12.94
CA LYS A 126 -4.55 -3.69 12.73
C LYS A 126 -4.20 -2.22 13.00
N ARG A 127 -3.13 -1.97 13.76
CA ARG A 127 -2.65 -0.60 14.08
C ARG A 127 -2.54 0.31 12.85
N ARG A 128 -1.96 -0.20 11.75
CA ARG A 128 -1.86 0.54 10.48
C ARG A 128 -3.21 0.98 9.89
N ASN A 129 -4.29 0.26 10.19
CA ASN A 129 -5.63 0.62 9.74
C ASN A 129 -6.21 1.73 10.62
N MET A 130 -5.85 1.81 11.90
CA MET A 130 -6.30 2.88 12.80
C MET A 130 -5.81 4.25 12.32
N GLU A 131 -4.52 4.35 11.98
CA GLU A 131 -3.92 5.57 11.42
C GLU A 131 -4.63 5.98 10.11
N ARG A 132 -4.92 5.00 9.24
CA ARG A 132 -5.65 5.24 7.99
C ARG A 132 -7.09 5.66 8.24
N LEU A 133 -7.78 5.06 9.22
CA LEU A 133 -9.17 5.38 9.57
C LEU A 133 -9.32 6.82 10.02
N THR A 134 -8.41 7.29 10.87
CA THR A 134 -8.33 8.70 11.26
C THR A 134 -8.14 9.61 10.04
N LEU A 135 -7.29 9.24 9.08
CA LEU A 135 -7.07 10.01 7.84
C LEU A 135 -8.25 9.95 6.85
N ALA A 136 -8.98 8.84 6.81
CA ALA A 136 -10.11 8.64 5.89
C ALA A 136 -11.39 9.27 6.43
N CYS A 137 -11.78 8.89 7.66
CA CYS A 137 -13.08 9.23 8.26
C CYS A 137 -13.02 10.49 9.13
N GLY A 138 -11.82 10.97 9.47
CA GLY A 138 -11.62 11.94 10.54
C GLY A 138 -11.71 11.30 11.93
N GLY A 139 -11.74 12.15 12.96
CA GLY A 139 -11.74 11.72 14.37
C GLY A 139 -10.33 11.50 14.93
N GLU A 140 -10.26 11.13 16.19
CA GLU A 140 -9.01 10.88 16.92
C GLU A 140 -9.02 9.45 17.48
N ALA A 141 -7.86 8.77 17.43
CA ALA A 141 -7.73 7.44 17.98
C ALA A 141 -7.68 7.50 19.51
N MET A 142 -8.75 7.08 20.17
CA MET A 142 -8.92 7.21 21.61
C MET A 142 -8.22 6.09 22.39
N ASN A 143 -7.38 6.47 23.36
CA ASN A 143 -6.69 5.54 24.25
C ASN A 143 -7.43 5.26 25.56
N SER A 144 -8.42 6.08 25.90
CA SER A 144 -9.26 5.94 27.10
C SER A 144 -10.72 6.23 26.76
N VAL A 145 -11.64 5.63 27.52
CA VAL A 145 -13.09 5.75 27.36
C VAL A 145 -13.67 6.88 28.22
N GLU A 146 -12.87 7.49 29.08
CA GLU A 146 -13.35 8.47 30.07
C GLU A 146 -13.68 9.83 29.45
N ASN A 147 -12.86 10.27 28.48
CA ASN A 147 -12.98 11.56 27.84
C ASN A 147 -13.49 11.42 26.40
N LEU A 148 -14.61 10.73 26.22
CA LEU A 148 -15.23 10.58 24.91
C LEU A 148 -16.12 11.78 24.58
N THR A 149 -15.72 12.57 23.58
CA THR A 149 -16.53 13.65 23.02
C THR A 149 -16.98 13.32 21.60
N LYS A 150 -17.95 14.08 21.08
CA LYS A 150 -18.44 13.91 19.70
C LYS A 150 -17.38 14.28 18.66
N GLU A 151 -16.43 15.15 19.02
CA GLU A 151 -15.37 15.63 18.12
C GLU A 151 -14.32 14.55 17.82
N CYS A 152 -14.12 13.62 18.75
CA CYS A 152 -13.22 12.49 18.56
C CYS A 152 -13.73 11.47 17.53
N LEU A 153 -15.00 11.54 17.13
CA LEU A 153 -15.62 10.57 16.24
C LEU A 153 -15.35 10.88 14.77
N GLY A 154 -14.99 9.85 14.01
CA GLY A 154 -15.00 9.89 12.55
C GLY A 154 -16.42 9.78 11.98
N TYR A 155 -16.57 10.07 10.70
CA TYR A 155 -17.84 9.96 9.99
C TYR A 155 -17.68 9.24 8.65
N ALA A 156 -18.60 8.32 8.37
CA ALA A 156 -18.75 7.65 7.07
C ALA A 156 -20.23 7.53 6.70
N GLU A 157 -20.55 7.69 5.41
CA GLU A 157 -21.91 7.59 4.91
C GLU A 157 -22.43 6.16 4.88
N ASP A 158 -21.60 5.20 4.44
CA ASP A 158 -21.99 3.80 4.34
C ASP A 158 -20.93 2.91 4.99
N VAL A 159 -21.36 2.11 5.97
CA VAL A 159 -20.55 1.06 6.58
C VAL A 159 -21.28 -0.26 6.46
N TYR A 160 -20.69 -1.22 5.75
CA TYR A 160 -21.34 -2.51 5.55
C TYR A 160 -20.35 -3.67 5.56
N GLU A 161 -20.82 -4.81 6.04
CA GLU A 161 -20.10 -6.08 6.04
C GLU A 161 -20.42 -6.85 4.76
N HIS A 162 -19.38 -7.22 4.03
CA HIS A 162 -19.45 -8.13 2.91
C HIS A 162 -18.79 -9.45 3.29
N VAL A 163 -19.59 -10.53 3.29
CA VAL A 163 -19.11 -11.88 3.63
C VAL A 163 -18.74 -12.61 2.35
N LEU A 164 -17.54 -13.18 2.31
CA LEU A 164 -17.08 -14.01 1.21
C LEU A 164 -16.55 -15.34 1.76
N GLY A 165 -17.33 -16.41 1.60
CA GLY A 165 -17.03 -17.69 2.24
C GLY A 165 -17.05 -17.54 3.76
N GLU A 166 -15.93 -17.85 4.41
CA GLU A 166 -15.75 -17.69 5.86
C GLU A 166 -15.16 -16.32 6.25
N GLU A 167 -14.62 -15.58 5.28
CA GLU A 167 -14.00 -14.27 5.52
C GLU A 167 -15.05 -13.15 5.48
N LYS A 168 -14.85 -12.17 6.37
CA LYS A 168 -15.73 -11.00 6.50
C LYS A 168 -14.92 -9.74 6.24
N PHE A 169 -15.40 -8.91 5.33
CA PHE A 169 -14.79 -7.63 5.01
C PHE A 169 -15.74 -6.50 5.40
N THR A 170 -15.27 -5.55 6.20
CA THR A 170 -16.06 -4.35 6.51
C THR A 170 -15.62 -3.22 5.60
N PHE A 171 -16.55 -2.70 4.82
CA PHE A 171 -16.38 -1.55 3.94
C PHE A 171 -16.83 -0.31 4.69
N ILE A 172 -15.98 0.73 4.65
CA ILE A 172 -16.27 2.06 5.18
C ILE A 172 -16.11 3.02 4.00
N GLU A 173 -17.22 3.50 3.47
CA GLU A 173 -17.32 4.32 2.26
C GLU A 173 -18.06 5.63 2.54
N GLY A 174 -17.94 6.60 1.63
CA GLY A 174 -18.60 7.92 1.75
C GLY A 174 -18.06 8.77 2.91
N CYS A 175 -16.74 8.73 3.12
CA CYS A 175 -16.09 9.68 4.03
C CYS A 175 -16.08 11.08 3.40
N LYS A 176 -16.27 12.14 4.19
CA LYS A 176 -16.40 13.53 3.67
C LYS A 176 -15.15 14.02 2.91
N ASN A 177 -13.97 13.70 3.40
CA ASN A 177 -12.70 14.07 2.75
C ASN A 177 -11.63 12.99 2.99
N PRO A 178 -11.66 11.88 2.23
CA PRO A 178 -10.77 10.76 2.48
C PRO A 178 -9.35 11.08 2.01
N LYS A 179 -8.44 11.38 2.94
CA LYS A 179 -6.99 11.45 2.65
C LYS A 179 -6.38 10.05 2.45
N SER A 180 -7.06 9.02 2.94
CA SER A 180 -6.70 7.63 2.73
C SER A 180 -7.80 6.91 1.97
N VAL A 181 -7.43 6.25 0.87
CA VAL A 181 -8.31 5.45 0.02
C VAL A 181 -7.77 4.04 -0.09
N THR A 182 -8.66 3.08 -0.41
CA THR A 182 -8.29 1.68 -0.54
C THR A 182 -8.53 1.20 -1.96
N VAL A 183 -7.48 0.76 -2.64
CA VAL A 183 -7.63 -0.04 -3.86
C VAL A 183 -7.92 -1.48 -3.44
N LEU A 184 -9.11 -1.98 -3.76
CA LEU A 184 -9.51 -3.36 -3.54
C LEU A 184 -9.15 -4.17 -4.79
N LEU A 185 -8.24 -5.13 -4.60
CA LEU A 185 -7.82 -6.06 -5.63
C LEU A 185 -8.53 -7.38 -5.44
N LYS A 186 -9.20 -7.82 -6.50
CA LYS A 186 -9.82 -9.14 -6.59
C LYS A 186 -9.03 -10.00 -7.56
N GLY A 187 -8.88 -11.27 -7.22
CA GLY A 187 -8.20 -12.21 -8.09
C GLY A 187 -8.48 -13.65 -7.73
N SER A 188 -8.41 -14.51 -8.73
CA SER A 188 -8.73 -15.94 -8.64
C SER A 188 -7.75 -16.68 -7.73
N THR A 189 -6.47 -16.33 -7.84
CA THR A 189 -5.35 -16.99 -7.16
C THR A 189 -4.48 -15.98 -6.44
N LYS A 190 -3.89 -16.38 -5.31
CA LYS A 190 -2.98 -15.54 -4.52
C LYS A 190 -1.75 -15.04 -5.30
N TYR A 191 -1.25 -15.85 -6.23
CA TYR A 191 -0.14 -15.46 -7.11
C TYR A 191 -0.50 -14.24 -7.96
N ILE A 192 -1.65 -14.29 -8.64
CA ILE A 192 -2.13 -13.20 -9.49
C ILE A 192 -2.40 -11.94 -8.66
N LEU A 193 -3.00 -12.08 -7.47
CA LEU A 193 -3.20 -10.96 -6.55
C LEU A 193 -1.88 -10.27 -6.16
N THR A 194 -0.81 -11.05 -5.94
CA THR A 194 0.50 -10.51 -5.61
C THR A 194 1.09 -9.75 -6.79
N GLN A 195 1.03 -10.33 -7.99
CA GLN A 195 1.50 -9.68 -9.22
C GLN A 195 0.73 -8.38 -9.52
N LEU A 196 -0.61 -8.39 -9.40
CA LEU A 196 -1.44 -7.19 -9.58
C LEU A 196 -1.12 -6.10 -8.56
N LYS A 197 -0.90 -6.50 -7.31
CA LYS A 197 -0.51 -5.57 -6.24
C LYS A 197 0.83 -4.92 -6.51
N ASP A 198 1.82 -5.69 -6.95
CA ASP A 198 3.16 -5.18 -7.26
C ASP A 198 3.10 -4.25 -8.47
N ALA A 199 2.40 -4.66 -9.54
CA ALA A 199 2.17 -3.82 -10.72
C ALA A 199 1.49 -2.47 -10.39
N LEU A 200 0.46 -2.50 -9.55
CA LEU A 200 -0.20 -1.27 -9.11
C LEU A 200 0.67 -0.41 -8.19
N ARG A 201 1.46 -1.04 -7.32
CA ARG A 201 2.39 -0.31 -6.46
C ARG A 201 3.44 0.42 -7.30
N ASP A 202 3.98 -0.24 -8.32
CA ASP A 202 4.95 0.34 -9.23
C ASP A 202 4.32 1.46 -10.07
N GLY A 203 3.13 1.24 -10.62
CA GLY A 203 2.39 2.28 -11.37
C GLY A 203 2.07 3.51 -10.52
N LEU A 204 1.54 3.33 -9.29
CA LEU A 204 1.26 4.42 -8.36
C LEU A 204 2.54 5.18 -7.99
N ARG A 205 3.65 4.47 -7.77
CA ARG A 205 4.93 5.09 -7.45
C ARG A 205 5.47 5.90 -8.62
N SER A 206 5.34 5.41 -9.85
CA SER A 206 5.70 6.14 -11.07
C SER A 206 4.88 7.43 -11.22
N ILE A 207 3.57 7.38 -10.93
CA ILE A 207 2.72 8.59 -10.94
C ILE A 207 3.16 9.56 -9.84
N THR A 208 3.39 9.09 -8.61
CA THR A 208 3.87 9.94 -7.52
C THR A 208 5.20 10.62 -7.89
N ASN A 209 6.14 9.88 -8.49
CA ASN A 209 7.40 10.45 -8.95
C ASN A 209 7.17 11.57 -9.98
N ALA A 210 6.23 11.40 -10.92
CA ALA A 210 5.92 12.42 -11.92
C ALA A 210 5.32 13.69 -11.29
N ILE A 211 4.47 13.53 -10.27
CA ILE A 211 3.88 14.66 -9.51
C ILE A 211 4.96 15.39 -8.70
N GLU A 212 5.84 14.65 -8.02
CA GLU A 212 6.94 15.22 -7.21
C GLU A 212 7.98 15.95 -8.05
N ASP A 213 8.38 15.37 -9.18
CA ASP A 213 9.44 15.92 -10.05
C ASP A 213 8.93 17.08 -10.93
N GLY A 214 7.63 17.17 -11.19
CA GLY A 214 7.01 18.18 -12.06
C GLY A 214 7.39 18.09 -13.55
N CYS A 215 8.14 17.05 -13.94
CA CYS A 215 8.60 16.83 -15.31
C CYS A 215 8.65 15.34 -15.64
N VAL A 216 8.46 15.02 -16.92
CA VAL A 216 8.52 13.67 -17.47
C VAL A 216 9.33 13.68 -18.78
N ILE A 217 9.95 12.55 -19.10
CA ILE A 217 10.80 12.37 -20.27
C ILE A 217 10.03 11.52 -21.30
N PRO A 218 10.12 11.79 -22.62
CA PRO A 218 9.58 10.88 -23.63
C PRO A 218 10.16 9.47 -23.47
N GLY A 219 9.29 8.47 -23.41
CA GLY A 219 9.67 7.07 -23.20
C GLY A 219 10.06 6.36 -24.50
N GLY A 220 9.93 5.02 -24.52
CA GLY A 220 10.18 4.22 -25.72
C GLY A 220 11.64 4.20 -26.18
N GLY A 221 12.59 4.42 -25.27
CA GLY A 221 14.01 4.48 -25.62
C GLY A 221 14.46 5.81 -26.26
N ALA A 222 13.58 6.82 -26.34
CA ALA A 222 13.86 8.08 -27.02
C ALA A 222 15.02 8.85 -26.37
N PHE A 223 15.05 8.89 -25.04
CA PHE A 223 16.15 9.51 -24.30
C PHE A 223 17.50 8.89 -24.64
N GLU A 224 17.57 7.56 -24.75
CA GLU A 224 18.79 6.82 -25.04
C GLU A 224 19.33 7.12 -26.44
N ILE A 225 18.46 7.24 -27.44
CA ILE A 225 18.85 7.62 -28.81
C ILE A 225 19.42 9.04 -28.84
N VAL A 226 18.73 9.99 -28.20
CA VAL A 226 19.18 11.39 -28.11
C VAL A 226 20.51 11.50 -27.37
N ALA A 227 20.65 10.81 -26.23
CA ALA A 227 21.87 10.81 -25.44
C ALA A 227 23.04 10.17 -26.20
N HIS A 228 22.80 9.08 -26.93
CA HIS A 228 23.81 8.46 -27.79
C HIS A 228 24.36 9.44 -28.84
N GLN A 229 23.47 10.17 -29.52
CA GLN A 229 23.87 11.14 -30.54
C GLN A 229 24.64 12.33 -29.94
N ALA A 230 24.17 12.86 -28.80
CA ALA A 230 24.84 13.94 -28.09
C ALA A 230 26.25 13.53 -27.61
N LEU A 231 26.40 12.32 -27.06
CA LEU A 231 27.70 11.79 -26.64
C LEU A 231 28.63 11.50 -27.82
N THR A 232 28.09 11.09 -28.95
CA THR A 232 28.87 10.87 -30.18
C THR A 232 29.43 12.16 -30.75
N GLN A 233 28.68 13.27 -30.65
CA GLN A 233 29.19 14.61 -30.98
C GLN A 233 30.23 15.07 -29.95
N TYR A 234 29.97 14.83 -28.66
CA TYR A 234 30.92 15.18 -27.59
C TYR A 234 32.24 14.41 -27.68
N LYS A 235 32.22 13.16 -28.17
CA LYS A 235 33.41 12.33 -28.43
C LYS A 235 34.43 13.02 -29.36
N GLU A 236 34.01 13.92 -30.24
CA GLU A 236 34.93 14.67 -31.12
C GLU A 236 35.70 15.77 -30.38
N GLN A 237 35.14 16.29 -29.29
CA GLN A 237 35.75 17.33 -28.47
C GLN A 237 36.73 16.76 -27.44
N VAL A 238 36.54 15.51 -27.02
CA VAL A 238 37.36 14.85 -25.99
C VAL A 238 38.69 14.34 -26.58
N LYS A 239 39.80 14.74 -25.95
CA LYS A 239 41.16 14.34 -26.35
C LYS A 239 41.65 13.12 -25.56
N GLY A 240 42.47 12.30 -26.22
CA GLY A 240 43.19 11.19 -25.59
C GLY A 240 42.35 9.93 -25.34
N ARG A 241 42.78 9.11 -24.37
CA ARG A 241 42.19 7.79 -24.08
C ARG A 241 40.75 7.84 -23.58
N ALA A 242 40.34 8.96 -22.96
CA ALA A 242 38.97 9.16 -22.49
C ALA A 242 37.93 9.07 -23.62
N ARG A 243 38.34 9.33 -24.87
CA ARG A 243 37.49 9.20 -26.05
C ARG A 243 36.89 7.79 -26.21
N LEU A 244 37.67 6.75 -25.88
CA LEU A 244 37.21 5.36 -25.93
C LEU A 244 36.17 5.08 -24.85
N GLY A 245 36.34 5.65 -23.65
CA GLY A 245 35.36 5.53 -22.56
C GLY A 245 34.02 6.19 -22.90
N VAL A 246 34.05 7.39 -23.48
CA VAL A 246 32.82 8.08 -23.94
C VAL A 246 32.12 7.28 -25.03
N GLN A 247 32.86 6.71 -25.98
CA GLN A 247 32.28 5.85 -27.01
C GLN A 247 31.60 4.62 -26.41
N ALA A 248 32.30 3.88 -25.54
CA ALA A 248 31.75 2.69 -24.90
C ALA A 248 30.48 3.01 -24.09
N PHE A 249 30.48 4.14 -23.38
CA PHE A 249 29.31 4.60 -22.64
C PHE A 249 28.14 4.96 -23.56
N ALA A 250 28.40 5.67 -24.67
CA ALA A 250 27.37 6.02 -25.65
C ALA A 250 26.74 4.78 -26.29
N GLU A 251 27.55 3.77 -26.65
CA GLU A 251 27.06 2.50 -27.21
C GLU A 251 26.26 1.69 -26.17
N ALA A 252 26.67 1.73 -24.89
CA ALA A 252 25.97 1.03 -23.81
C ALA A 252 24.55 1.55 -23.58
N LEU A 253 24.29 2.85 -23.78
CA LEU A 253 22.93 3.42 -23.64
C LEU A 253 21.92 2.81 -24.61
N LEU A 254 22.36 2.35 -25.79
CA LEU A 254 21.49 1.74 -26.80
C LEU A 254 20.97 0.35 -26.38
N ILE A 255 21.41 -0.21 -25.26
CA ILE A 255 20.94 -1.52 -24.80
C ILE A 255 19.44 -1.54 -24.52
N ILE A 256 18.86 -0.44 -24.03
CA ILE A 256 17.43 -0.34 -23.69
C ILE A 256 16.57 -0.47 -24.96
N PRO A 257 16.72 0.39 -25.99
CA PRO A 257 15.93 0.25 -27.20
C PRO A 257 16.20 -1.08 -27.94
N LYS A 258 17.44 -1.60 -27.90
CA LYS A 258 17.76 -2.94 -28.45
C LYS A 258 16.99 -4.06 -27.74
N ALA A 259 16.94 -4.03 -26.41
CA ALA A 259 16.22 -5.02 -25.62
C ALA A 259 14.70 -4.93 -25.83
N ILE A 260 14.15 -3.71 -25.98
CA ILE A 260 12.73 -3.52 -26.31
C ILE A 260 12.42 -4.12 -27.69
N ALA A 261 13.24 -3.82 -28.71
CA ALA A 261 13.07 -4.40 -30.05
C ALA A 261 13.15 -5.92 -30.03
N GLN A 262 14.13 -6.48 -29.30
CA GLN A 262 14.30 -7.93 -29.16
C GLN A 262 13.08 -8.59 -28.49
N ASN A 263 12.57 -8.00 -27.41
CA ASN A 263 11.41 -8.53 -26.68
C ASN A 263 10.12 -8.43 -27.52
N ALA A 264 10.06 -7.45 -28.42
CA ALA A 264 8.98 -7.31 -29.38
C ALA A 264 9.06 -8.29 -30.57
N GLY A 265 10.22 -8.94 -30.77
CA GLY A 265 10.47 -9.85 -31.88
C GLY A 265 10.99 -9.17 -33.16
N HIS A 266 11.36 -7.89 -33.09
CA HIS A 266 11.90 -7.12 -34.23
C HIS A 266 13.42 -7.24 -34.31
N ASP A 267 14.00 -6.97 -35.48
CA ASP A 267 15.46 -6.93 -35.64
C ASP A 267 16.06 -5.73 -34.90
N GLN A 268 17.00 -6.02 -34.00
CA GLN A 268 17.59 -5.01 -33.12
C GLN A 268 18.41 -3.97 -33.87
N GLN A 269 19.13 -4.39 -34.93
CA GLN A 269 20.05 -3.50 -35.63
C GLN A 269 19.27 -2.58 -36.56
N GLU A 270 18.34 -3.14 -37.33
CA GLU A 270 17.50 -2.39 -38.25
C GLU A 270 16.68 -1.33 -37.51
N THR A 271 16.07 -1.70 -36.38
CA THR A 271 15.25 -0.78 -35.58
C THR A 271 16.07 0.40 -35.04
N ILE A 272 17.29 0.15 -34.55
CA ILE A 272 18.16 1.21 -34.04
C ILE A 272 18.61 2.15 -35.15
N VAL A 273 18.96 1.61 -36.32
CA VAL A 273 19.34 2.42 -37.48
C VAL A 273 18.18 3.31 -37.91
N LYS A 274 16.95 2.79 -37.99
CA LYS A 274 15.74 3.56 -38.29
C LYS A 274 15.53 4.70 -37.29
N LEU A 275 15.58 4.40 -35.99
CA LEU A 275 15.43 5.41 -34.93
C LEU A 275 16.48 6.53 -35.03
N GLN A 276 17.75 6.18 -35.30
CA GLN A 276 18.82 7.16 -35.47
C GLN A 276 18.64 8.03 -36.71
N GLN A 277 18.19 7.44 -37.82
CA GLN A 277 17.93 8.16 -39.07
C GLN A 277 16.77 9.14 -38.90
N GLU A 278 15.67 8.71 -38.29
CA GLU A 278 14.53 9.59 -38.02
C GLU A 278 14.86 10.70 -37.05
N TYR A 279 15.58 10.40 -35.97
CA TYR A 279 16.04 11.43 -35.04
C TYR A 279 16.94 12.46 -35.74
N THR A 280 17.83 12.02 -36.63
CA THR A 280 18.72 12.93 -37.38
C THR A 280 17.93 13.84 -38.32
N THR A 281 16.84 13.33 -38.89
CA THR A 281 15.98 14.06 -39.83
C THR A 281 15.07 15.07 -39.11
N LEU A 282 14.38 14.62 -38.05
CA LEU A 282 13.36 15.41 -37.35
C LEU A 282 13.93 16.26 -36.21
N LYS A 283 15.08 15.85 -35.63
CA LYS A 283 15.67 16.40 -34.40
C LYS A 283 14.71 16.43 -33.20
N THR A 284 13.64 15.64 -33.25
CA THR A 284 12.68 15.44 -32.16
C THR A 284 12.92 14.07 -31.52
N PRO A 285 12.74 13.90 -30.20
CA PRO A 285 12.88 12.60 -29.55
C PRO A 285 11.91 11.58 -30.14
N VAL A 286 12.45 10.53 -30.77
CA VAL A 286 11.68 9.41 -31.35
C VAL A 286 11.92 8.15 -30.52
N GLY A 287 10.86 7.39 -30.27
CA GLY A 287 10.91 6.10 -29.58
C GLY A 287 10.49 4.95 -30.47
N ILE A 288 10.69 3.73 -29.99
CA ILE A 288 10.26 2.51 -30.66
C ILE A 288 8.78 2.22 -30.40
N ASP A 289 8.02 1.90 -31.45
CA ASP A 289 6.73 1.24 -31.33
C ASP A 289 6.93 -0.27 -31.21
N VAL A 290 6.47 -0.85 -30.11
CA VAL A 290 6.59 -2.30 -29.84
C VAL A 290 5.78 -3.12 -30.84
N THR A 291 4.67 -2.58 -31.37
CA THR A 291 3.78 -3.33 -32.26
C THR A 291 4.28 -3.38 -33.69
N THR A 292 4.71 -2.25 -34.23
CA THR A 292 5.16 -2.14 -35.63
C THR A 292 6.67 -2.30 -35.78
N GLY A 293 7.45 -2.02 -34.74
CA GLY A 293 8.92 -1.94 -34.82
C GLY A 293 9.40 -0.67 -35.53
N GLU A 294 8.50 0.26 -35.85
CA GLU A 294 8.82 1.53 -36.47
C GLU A 294 9.08 2.61 -35.42
N ALA A 295 9.65 3.73 -35.87
CA ALA A 295 9.91 4.86 -35.02
C ALA A 295 8.68 5.78 -34.94
N MET A 296 8.42 6.28 -33.74
CA MET A 296 7.20 6.99 -33.39
C MET A 296 7.50 8.13 -32.41
N ASP A 297 6.63 9.14 -32.35
CA ASP A 297 6.70 10.17 -31.31
C ASP A 297 6.11 9.63 -29.99
N PRO A 298 6.90 9.46 -28.92
CA PRO A 298 6.38 8.97 -27.64
C PRO A 298 5.37 9.91 -27.02
N LYS A 299 5.45 11.22 -27.32
CA LYS A 299 4.54 12.22 -26.73
C LYS A 299 3.12 12.06 -27.24
N SER A 300 2.94 11.76 -28.53
CA SER A 300 1.60 11.58 -29.11
C SER A 300 0.90 10.32 -28.59
N LEU A 301 1.65 9.27 -28.27
CA LEU A 301 1.10 8.03 -27.68
C LEU A 301 1.03 8.05 -26.14
N GLY A 302 1.52 9.11 -25.50
CA GLY A 302 1.48 9.24 -24.05
C GLY A 302 2.45 8.32 -23.31
N ILE A 303 3.53 7.87 -23.96
CA ILE A 303 4.54 6.99 -23.36
C ILE A 303 5.63 7.87 -22.73
N TYR A 304 5.71 7.82 -21.41
CA TYR A 304 6.61 8.67 -20.62
C TYR A 304 7.42 7.86 -19.61
N ASP A 305 8.66 8.31 -19.40
CA ASP A 305 9.55 7.87 -18.34
C ASP A 305 9.69 8.96 -17.27
N ASN A 306 9.84 8.56 -16.01
CA ASN A 306 10.08 9.50 -14.91
C ASN A 306 11.51 10.05 -14.94
N TYR A 307 11.66 11.36 -14.72
CA TYR A 307 12.95 12.03 -14.66
C TYR A 307 13.87 11.45 -13.57
N ARG A 308 13.39 11.35 -12.33
CA ARG A 308 14.19 10.83 -11.21
C ARG A 308 14.66 9.38 -11.43
N VAL A 309 13.85 8.56 -12.10
CA VAL A 309 14.21 7.17 -12.41
C VAL A 309 15.37 7.12 -13.39
N LYS A 310 15.31 7.84 -14.51
CA LYS A 310 16.41 7.88 -15.50
C LYS A 310 17.68 8.51 -14.93
N LYS A 311 17.55 9.60 -14.17
CA LYS A 311 18.68 10.26 -13.50
C LYS A 311 19.40 9.29 -12.55
N GLN A 312 18.65 8.62 -11.68
CA GLN A 312 19.23 7.68 -10.72
C GLN A 312 19.80 6.45 -11.42
N LEU A 313 19.13 5.94 -12.46
CA LEU A 313 19.59 4.81 -13.26
C LEU A 313 21.00 5.06 -13.80
N ILE A 314 21.21 6.18 -14.50
CA ILE A 314 22.50 6.53 -15.10
C ILE A 314 23.57 6.75 -14.03
N HIS A 315 23.22 7.43 -12.94
CA HIS A 315 24.16 7.69 -11.86
C HIS A 315 24.60 6.39 -11.18
N SER A 316 23.65 5.55 -10.75
CA SER A 316 23.94 4.29 -10.05
C SER A 316 24.65 3.27 -10.95
N SER A 317 24.23 3.14 -12.21
CA SER A 317 24.87 2.20 -13.15
C SER A 317 26.32 2.57 -13.42
N THR A 318 26.60 3.85 -13.63
CA THR A 318 27.96 4.34 -13.87
C THR A 318 28.85 4.12 -12.64
N SER A 319 28.38 4.49 -11.45
CA SER A 319 29.14 4.29 -10.21
C SER A 319 29.45 2.82 -9.94
N ILE A 320 28.49 1.92 -10.14
CA ILE A 320 28.71 0.48 -9.95
C ILE A 320 29.67 -0.05 -11.00
N ALA A 321 29.49 0.31 -12.28
CA ALA A 321 30.35 -0.14 -13.36
C ALA A 321 31.81 0.31 -13.16
N THR A 322 32.03 1.58 -12.77
CA THR A 322 33.38 2.08 -12.46
C THR A 322 34.00 1.30 -11.31
N ASN A 323 33.25 1.04 -10.24
CA ASN A 323 33.77 0.26 -9.11
C ASN A 323 34.15 -1.17 -9.54
N LEU A 324 33.33 -1.82 -10.36
CA LEU A 324 33.61 -3.18 -10.84
C LEU A 324 34.82 -3.24 -11.79
N ILE A 325 34.98 -2.24 -12.66
CA ILE A 325 36.10 -2.18 -13.62
C ILE A 325 37.44 -1.96 -12.89
N LEU A 326 37.44 -1.31 -11.72
CA LEU A 326 38.63 -1.06 -10.91
C LEU A 326 39.05 -2.25 -10.03
N VAL A 327 38.29 -3.35 -10.02
CA VAL A 327 38.65 -4.55 -9.25
C VAL A 327 39.66 -5.37 -10.04
N ASP A 328 40.90 -5.42 -9.54
CA ASP A 328 41.96 -6.25 -10.11
C ASP A 328 41.91 -7.71 -9.61
N GLU A 329 41.48 -7.93 -8.37
CA GLU A 329 41.47 -9.26 -7.75
C GLU A 329 40.25 -9.48 -6.84
N ILE A 330 39.66 -10.68 -6.91
CA ILE A 330 38.56 -11.12 -6.04
C ILE A 330 39.11 -12.18 -5.09
N LEU A 331 39.45 -11.76 -3.87
CA LEU A 331 39.94 -12.65 -2.84
C LEU A 331 38.77 -13.37 -2.15
N ARG A 332 38.71 -14.70 -2.29
CA ARG A 332 37.78 -15.54 -1.53
C ARG A 332 38.53 -16.22 -0.38
N ALA A 333 38.59 -15.56 0.77
CA ALA A 333 39.18 -16.12 1.98
C ALA A 333 38.11 -16.28 3.08
N GLY A 334 38.03 -17.48 3.66
CA GLY A 334 37.18 -17.79 4.80
C GLY A 334 37.72 -18.96 5.62
N LEU A 335 37.42 -19.02 6.91
CA LEU A 335 37.92 -20.08 7.81
C LEU A 335 37.50 -21.49 7.38
N SER A 336 36.40 -21.63 6.64
CA SER A 336 35.92 -22.91 6.10
C SER A 336 36.77 -23.46 4.95
N SER A 337 37.50 -22.61 4.22
CA SER A 337 38.42 -23.01 3.15
C SER A 337 39.80 -23.50 3.64
N LEU A 338 40.06 -23.40 4.95
CA LEU A 338 41.31 -23.84 5.59
C LEU A 338 41.23 -25.26 6.19
N ARG A 339 40.08 -25.93 6.14
CA ARG A 339 39.99 -27.35 6.55
C ARG A 339 40.57 -28.20 5.41
N PRO A 340 41.73 -28.86 5.58
CA PRO A 340 42.15 -29.89 4.64
C PRO A 340 41.05 -30.95 4.63
N GLY A 341 40.61 -31.38 3.45
CA GLY A 341 39.65 -32.48 3.34
C GLY A 341 40.12 -33.64 4.22
N GLY A 342 39.27 -34.05 5.17
CA GLY A 342 39.56 -35.19 6.03
C GLY A 342 39.80 -36.42 5.15
N GLN A 343 41.00 -36.99 5.29
CA GLN A 343 41.24 -38.39 4.94
C GLN A 343 40.54 -39.30 5.93
#